data_AF-A0A1T5FBK2-F1
#
_entry.id   AF-A0A1T5FBK2-F1
#
_cell.length_a   1.000
_cell.length_b   1.000
_cell.length_c   1.000
_cell.angle_alpha   90.00
_cell.angle_beta   90.00
_cell.angle_gamma   90.00
#
_symmetry.space_group_name_H-M   'P 1'
#
loop_
_entity.id
_entity.type
_entity.pdbx_description
1 polymer ?
#
loop_
_entity_poly.entity_id
_entity_poly.type
_entity_poly.pdbx_seq_one_letter_code
_entity_poly.pdbx_strand_id
1 'polypeptide(L)'
;MHKFAITSVLALLSFNLIAQTDITATDNVKSELTIKVSRKTKKHRYFSDNAPVTMADGSVKSIADIKVGEHVKTCKGGKSMATQVKQIDVYNKPDFSLTAIYLRPVDGIANYDPKMIPALLLEATPNHRVQTNRGKKRLKKLSKNDILYHYEPATGIVSSWKVGAVKENARFVSKAYNLETEDGTYLVDNVMVAQ
;
A
#
# COMPACT_ATOMS: atom_id res chain seq x y z
N MET A 1 14.21 73.77 -62.41
CA MET A 1 13.51 72.52 -62.76
C MET A 1 14.37 71.35 -62.34
N HIS A 2 13.78 70.40 -61.59
CA HIS A 2 14.29 69.06 -61.24
C HIS A 2 15.47 68.99 -60.24
N LYS A 3 15.49 68.14 -59.21
CA LYS A 3 14.58 67.12 -58.67
C LYS A 3 14.99 66.86 -57.21
N PHE A 4 14.00 66.74 -56.31
CA PHE A 4 14.12 66.05 -55.02
C PHE A 4 14.15 64.53 -55.26
N ALA A 5 14.86 63.76 -54.42
CA ALA A 5 14.39 62.49 -53.85
C ALA A 5 15.42 61.91 -52.87
N ILE A 6 15.08 62.01 -51.58
CA ILE A 6 15.60 61.19 -50.48
C ILE A 6 14.71 59.94 -50.44
N THR A 7 15.29 58.74 -50.49
CA THR A 7 14.72 57.44 -50.08
C THR A 7 15.84 56.41 -50.20
N SER A 8 15.89 55.29 -49.49
CA SER A 8 15.35 54.82 -48.21
C SER A 8 16.11 53.51 -47.98
N VAL A 9 16.46 53.23 -46.73
CA VAL A 9 17.20 52.05 -46.28
C VAL A 9 16.28 50.81 -46.30
N LEU A 10 16.73 49.71 -46.89
CA LEU A 10 16.09 48.37 -46.86
C LEU A 10 17.14 47.33 -47.31
N ALA A 11 17.37 46.15 -46.75
CA ALA A 11 17.03 45.49 -45.50
C ALA A 11 18.12 44.41 -45.29
N LEU A 12 18.63 44.23 -44.07
CA LEU A 12 19.49 43.10 -43.72
C LEU A 12 18.63 41.95 -43.20
N LEU A 13 18.75 40.80 -43.87
CA LEU A 13 18.09 39.56 -43.52
C LEU A 13 18.55 39.05 -42.14
N SER A 14 17.56 38.60 -41.39
CA SER A 14 17.62 37.96 -40.09
C SER A 14 18.03 36.49 -40.16
N PHE A 15 19.06 36.10 -39.41
CA PHE A 15 19.22 34.77 -38.81
C PHE A 15 19.91 34.92 -37.46
N ASN A 16 19.15 34.80 -36.36
CA ASN A 16 19.70 34.43 -35.06
C ASN A 16 18.87 33.23 -34.58
N LEU A 17 19.39 32.05 -34.88
CA LEU A 17 19.01 30.80 -34.22
C LEU A 17 20.22 30.43 -33.37
N ILE A 18 20.05 30.43 -32.05
CA ILE A 18 20.68 29.55 -31.04
C ILE A 18 20.14 30.06 -29.70
N ALA A 19 19.13 29.36 -29.17
CA ALA A 19 18.84 29.38 -27.75
C ALA A 19 19.54 28.16 -27.16
N GLN A 20 20.74 28.37 -26.62
CA GLN A 20 21.37 27.45 -25.69
C GLN A 20 21.70 28.25 -24.44
N THR A 21 20.87 28.08 -23.43
CA THR A 21 21.28 28.27 -22.05
C THR A 21 20.97 26.98 -21.32
N ASP A 22 22.02 26.19 -21.15
CA ASP A 22 22.13 25.19 -20.09
C ASP A 22 21.80 25.85 -18.75
N ILE A 23 20.74 25.37 -18.10
CA ILE A 23 20.61 25.48 -16.66
C ILE A 23 20.30 24.07 -16.16
N THR A 24 21.35 23.45 -15.67
CA THR A 24 21.32 22.36 -14.71
C THR A 24 20.35 22.68 -13.57
N ALA A 25 19.25 21.93 -13.47
CA ALA A 25 18.51 21.79 -12.23
C ALA A 25 18.06 20.33 -12.13
N THR A 26 18.68 19.64 -11.18
CA THR A 26 18.26 18.35 -10.64
C THR A 26 16.83 18.45 -10.10
N ASP A 27 15.85 18.18 -10.95
CA ASP A 27 14.47 18.02 -10.50
C ASP A 27 14.28 16.62 -9.95
N ASN A 28 14.52 16.55 -8.65
CA ASN A 28 14.07 15.52 -7.74
C ASN A 28 12.57 15.27 -7.98
N VAL A 29 12.23 14.24 -8.75
CA VAL A 29 10.84 13.84 -9.03
C VAL A 29 10.20 13.44 -7.70
N LYS A 30 9.58 14.42 -7.06
CA LYS A 30 8.79 14.27 -5.83
C LYS A 30 7.65 13.33 -6.19
N SER A 31 7.67 12.10 -5.66
CA SER A 31 6.63 11.11 -5.88
C SER A 31 5.24 11.73 -5.63
N GLU A 32 4.42 11.86 -6.68
CA GLU A 32 3.09 12.43 -6.57
C GLU A 32 2.23 11.59 -5.62
N LEU A 33 1.84 12.20 -4.49
CA LEU A 33 0.90 11.66 -3.52
C LEU A 33 -0.47 11.51 -4.20
N THR A 34 -0.85 10.29 -4.59
CA THR A 34 -1.99 10.08 -5.51
C THR A 34 -3.09 9.24 -4.86
N ILE A 35 -4.34 9.71 -4.95
CA ILE A 35 -5.52 8.86 -4.74
C ILE A 35 -5.97 8.36 -6.09
N LYS A 36 -5.97 7.04 -6.28
CA LYS A 36 -6.34 6.41 -7.55
C LYS A 36 -7.66 5.68 -7.42
N VAL A 37 -8.66 6.11 -8.18
CA VAL A 37 -9.85 5.29 -8.41
C VAL A 37 -9.45 4.22 -9.43
N SER A 38 -9.23 3.00 -8.95
CA SER A 38 -8.63 1.94 -9.76
C SER A 38 -9.64 1.31 -10.71
N ARG A 39 -9.31 1.28 -12.01
CA ARG A 39 -10.06 0.52 -13.03
C ARG A 39 -9.57 -0.93 -13.05
N LYS A 40 -10.46 -1.87 -13.40
CA LYS A 40 -10.22 -3.34 -13.39
C LYS A 40 -8.80 -3.72 -13.79
N THR A 41 -8.01 -4.19 -12.83
CA THR A 41 -6.71 -4.82 -13.08
C THR A 41 -6.85 -6.34 -12.99
N LYS A 42 -5.97 -7.10 -13.66
CA LYS A 42 -6.00 -8.58 -13.60
C LYS A 42 -5.73 -9.14 -12.19
N LYS A 43 -5.24 -8.32 -11.24
CA LYS A 43 -4.84 -8.75 -9.89
C LYS A 43 -5.20 -7.69 -8.85
N HIS A 44 -6.46 -7.66 -8.45
CA HIS A 44 -6.88 -6.78 -7.36
C HIS A 44 -6.33 -7.23 -6.01
N ARG A 45 -5.64 -6.32 -5.32
CA ARG A 45 -5.18 -6.42 -3.93
C ARG A 45 -5.96 -5.37 -3.17
N TYR A 46 -6.88 -5.76 -2.30
CA TYR A 46 -7.59 -4.81 -1.45
C TYR A 46 -8.14 -5.49 -0.19
N PHE A 47 -8.51 -4.63 0.77
CA PHE A 47 -9.21 -4.94 2.01
C PHE A 47 -10.62 -4.33 1.98
N SER A 48 -11.47 -4.71 2.94
CA SER A 48 -12.73 -3.99 3.17
C SER A 48 -12.47 -2.55 3.61
N ASP A 49 -13.48 -1.70 3.45
CA ASP A 49 -13.46 -0.31 3.88
C ASP A 49 -13.19 -0.12 5.38
N ASN A 50 -13.66 -1.04 6.21
CA ASN A 50 -13.47 -1.02 7.66
C ASN A 50 -12.20 -1.74 8.16
N ALA A 51 -11.30 -2.16 7.27
CA ALA A 51 -10.12 -2.91 7.69
C ALA A 51 -9.23 -2.07 8.61
N PRO A 52 -8.90 -2.56 9.83
CA PRO A 52 -8.19 -1.77 10.81
C PRO A 52 -6.69 -1.74 10.51
N VAL A 53 -6.14 -0.55 10.36
CA VAL A 53 -4.72 -0.30 10.12
C VAL A 53 -4.10 0.28 11.37
N THR A 54 -2.95 -0.27 11.76
CA THR A 54 -2.18 0.24 12.89
C THR A 54 -1.39 1.48 12.45
N MET A 55 -1.69 2.62 13.06
CA MET A 55 -1.02 3.90 12.81
C MET A 55 0.38 3.93 13.47
N ALA A 56 1.24 4.86 13.05
CA ALA A 56 2.61 4.96 13.57
C ALA A 56 2.68 5.10 15.11
N ASP A 57 1.75 5.85 15.71
CA ASP A 57 1.61 6.05 17.15
C ASP A 57 1.01 4.85 17.91
N GLY A 58 0.60 3.80 17.20
CA GLY A 58 -0.04 2.61 17.77
C GLY A 58 -1.56 2.69 17.86
N SER A 59 -2.17 3.84 17.55
CA SER A 59 -3.62 3.94 17.38
C SER A 59 -4.09 3.11 16.17
N VAL A 60 -5.39 2.85 16.10
CA VAL A 60 -6.00 2.10 15.00
C VAL A 60 -6.94 3.01 14.23
N LYS A 61 -6.83 2.99 12.90
CA LYS A 61 -7.73 3.70 12.00
C LYS A 61 -8.30 2.74 10.97
N SER A 62 -9.54 2.97 10.56
CA SER A 62 -10.11 2.31 9.38
C SER A 62 -9.29 2.68 8.13
N ILE A 63 -9.03 1.71 7.25
CA ILE A 63 -8.29 1.96 6.00
C ILE A 63 -8.97 3.03 5.12
N ALA A 64 -10.30 3.17 5.21
CA ALA A 64 -11.05 4.19 4.49
C ALA A 64 -10.77 5.63 4.95
N ASP A 65 -10.31 5.81 6.19
CA ASP A 65 -10.06 7.12 6.80
C ASP A 65 -8.58 7.55 6.74
N ILE A 66 -7.72 6.68 6.22
CA ILE A 66 -6.30 6.97 6.03
C ILE A 66 -6.13 7.96 4.88
N LYS A 67 -5.18 8.86 5.04
CA LYS A 67 -4.81 9.84 4.02
C LYS A 67 -3.39 9.61 3.52
N VAL A 68 -3.18 9.94 2.25
CA VAL A 68 -1.84 9.95 1.68
C VAL A 68 -0.96 10.95 2.47
N GLY A 69 0.28 10.57 2.75
CA GLY A 69 1.21 11.33 3.58
C GLY A 69 1.16 10.97 5.07
N GLU A 70 0.11 10.29 5.54
CA GLU A 70 0.06 9.76 6.91
C GLU A 70 1.07 8.63 7.10
N HIS A 71 1.44 8.39 8.36
CA HIS A 71 2.39 7.35 8.74
C HIS A 71 1.64 6.19 9.40
N VAL A 72 1.84 4.99 8.85
CA VAL A 72 1.32 3.74 9.38
C VAL A 72 2.46 2.91 9.94
N LYS A 73 2.14 1.90 10.75
CA LYS A 73 3.13 1.02 11.34
C LYS A 73 3.48 -0.11 10.40
N THR A 74 4.75 -0.47 10.37
CA THR A 74 5.30 -1.67 9.73
C THR A 74 6.33 -2.32 10.65
N CYS A 75 6.88 -3.46 10.26
CA CYS A 75 7.90 -4.19 11.01
C CYS A 75 9.05 -4.61 10.10
N LYS A 76 10.30 -4.38 10.53
CA LYS A 76 11.51 -4.78 9.81
C LYS A 76 12.58 -5.22 10.79
N GLY A 77 13.22 -6.36 10.54
CA GLY A 77 14.23 -6.91 11.44
C GLY A 77 13.73 -7.15 12.87
N GLY A 78 12.45 -7.52 13.03
CA GLY A 78 11.84 -7.77 14.35
C GLY A 78 11.47 -6.51 15.15
N LYS A 79 11.65 -5.31 14.58
CA LYS A 79 11.31 -4.03 15.23
C LYS A 79 10.16 -3.34 14.49
N SER A 80 9.23 -2.76 15.23
CA SER A 80 8.21 -1.90 14.65
C SER A 80 8.81 -0.55 14.25
N MET A 81 8.37 -0.01 13.12
CA MET A 81 8.75 1.33 12.62
C MET A 81 7.57 1.99 11.91
N ALA A 82 7.69 3.28 11.65
CA ALA A 82 6.72 4.04 10.87
C ALA A 82 7.09 4.01 9.38
N THR A 83 6.09 4.02 8.50
CA THR A 83 6.26 4.12 7.05
C THR A 83 5.19 5.04 6.46
N GLN A 84 5.55 5.87 5.48
CA GLN A 84 4.61 6.84 4.90
C GLN A 84 3.71 6.19 3.84
N VAL A 85 2.42 6.53 3.87
CA VAL A 85 1.46 6.20 2.80
C VAL A 85 1.71 7.10 1.59
N LYS A 86 1.97 6.50 0.43
CA LYS A 86 2.23 7.19 -0.85
C LYS A 86 1.05 7.18 -1.80
N GLN A 87 0.23 6.13 -1.75
CA GLN A 87 -0.93 5.99 -2.62
C GLN A 87 -2.06 5.30 -1.88
N ILE A 88 -3.29 5.67 -2.24
CA ILE A 88 -4.49 4.95 -1.84
C ILE A 88 -5.26 4.59 -3.10
N ASP A 89 -5.47 3.29 -3.30
CA ASP A 89 -6.38 2.80 -4.34
C ASP A 89 -7.77 2.60 -3.75
N VAL A 90 -8.79 3.11 -4.43
CA VAL A 90 -10.20 2.93 -4.07
C VAL A 90 -10.93 2.14 -5.14
N TYR A 91 -11.67 1.11 -4.71
CA TYR A 91 -12.47 0.25 -5.56
C TYR A 91 -13.95 0.38 -5.18
N ASN A 92 -14.75 0.91 -6.11
CA ASN A 92 -16.20 0.97 -5.98
C ASN A 92 -16.82 -0.26 -6.62
N LYS A 93 -17.65 -1.00 -5.88
CA LYS A 93 -18.26 -2.27 -6.31
C LYS A 93 -17.22 -3.28 -6.82
N PRO A 94 -16.23 -3.65 -6.00
CA PRO A 94 -15.20 -4.61 -6.37
C PRO A 94 -15.80 -5.99 -6.73
N ASP A 95 -15.14 -6.71 -7.63
CA ASP A 95 -15.61 -7.95 -8.24
C ASP A 95 -15.03 -9.25 -7.63
N PHE A 96 -14.22 -9.17 -6.58
CA PHE A 96 -13.73 -10.34 -5.85
C PHE A 96 -14.27 -10.35 -4.42
N SER A 97 -14.67 -11.54 -3.99
CA SER A 97 -14.90 -11.81 -2.58
C SER A 97 -13.60 -11.80 -1.79
N LEU A 98 -13.68 -11.44 -0.52
CA LEU A 98 -12.56 -11.54 0.42
C LEU A 98 -12.31 -13.00 0.81
N THR A 99 -11.05 -13.29 1.14
CA THR A 99 -10.58 -14.49 1.81
C THR A 99 -10.32 -14.16 3.26
N ALA A 100 -10.91 -14.93 4.17
CA ALA A 100 -10.66 -14.84 5.60
C ALA A 100 -9.57 -15.85 5.99
N ILE A 101 -8.56 -15.40 6.74
CA ILE A 101 -7.56 -16.28 7.34
C ILE A 101 -7.64 -16.19 8.85
N TYR A 102 -7.59 -17.35 9.51
CA TYR A 102 -7.58 -17.47 10.96
C TYR A 102 -6.20 -17.93 11.38
N LEU A 103 -5.56 -17.18 12.27
CA LEU A 103 -4.17 -17.38 12.68
C LEU A 103 -4.11 -17.79 14.13
N ARG A 104 -3.27 -18.75 14.51
CA ARG A 104 -3.05 -19.15 15.91
C ARG A 104 -1.59 -18.93 16.34
N PRO A 105 -1.30 -18.71 17.63
CA PRO A 105 0.08 -18.60 18.10
C PRO A 105 0.91 -19.84 17.72
N VAL A 106 2.20 -19.64 17.39
CA VAL A 106 3.13 -20.77 17.15
C VAL A 106 3.46 -21.48 18.45
N ASP A 107 3.75 -20.71 19.50
CA ASP A 107 3.94 -21.23 20.84
C ASP A 107 2.56 -21.43 21.45
N GLY A 108 2.23 -22.68 21.79
CA GLY A 108 0.97 -22.99 22.44
C GLY A 108 0.86 -22.17 23.71
N ILE A 109 -0.11 -21.26 23.78
CA ILE A 109 -0.58 -20.78 25.08
C ILE A 109 -0.94 -22.05 25.85
N ALA A 110 -0.28 -22.31 26.98
CA ALA A 110 -0.63 -23.42 27.85
C ALA A 110 -2.16 -23.32 28.06
N ASN A 111 -2.94 -24.31 27.59
CA ASN A 111 -4.41 -24.35 27.51
C ASN A 111 -5.09 -24.00 26.15
N TYR A 112 -4.39 -23.98 25.01
CA TYR A 112 -5.06 -23.85 23.69
C TYR A 112 -5.84 -25.13 23.31
N ASP A 113 -7.18 -25.08 23.34
CA ASP A 113 -8.04 -26.13 22.77
C ASP A 113 -8.08 -26.01 21.24
N PRO A 114 -7.53 -26.99 20.48
CA PRO A 114 -7.52 -26.95 19.02
C PRO A 114 -8.92 -27.00 18.37
N LYS A 115 -9.98 -27.33 19.11
CA LYS A 115 -11.38 -27.29 18.64
C LYS A 115 -12.04 -25.92 18.78
N MET A 116 -11.40 -24.99 19.51
CA MET A 116 -11.88 -23.62 19.73
C MET A 116 -11.07 -22.68 18.83
N ILE A 117 -11.63 -22.21 17.70
CA ILE A 117 -10.99 -21.16 16.90
C ILE A 117 -11.87 -19.91 16.96
N PRO A 118 -11.39 -18.87 17.64
CA PRO A 118 -11.03 -17.68 16.89
C PRO A 118 -9.66 -17.21 17.32
N ALA A 119 -8.70 -17.43 16.44
CA ALA A 119 -7.40 -16.84 16.59
C ALA A 119 -7.23 -15.90 15.38
N LEU A 120 -6.70 -14.71 15.66
CA LEU A 120 -6.66 -13.49 14.85
C LEU A 120 -7.12 -13.63 13.39
N LEU A 121 -8.17 -12.90 13.03
CA LEU A 121 -8.74 -12.86 11.70
C LEU A 121 -8.09 -11.76 10.85
N LEU A 122 -7.68 -12.09 9.63
CA LEU A 122 -7.37 -11.13 8.59
C LEU A 122 -8.24 -11.41 7.36
N GLU A 123 -8.85 -10.38 6.78
CA GLU A 123 -9.65 -10.49 5.56
C GLU A 123 -9.10 -9.60 4.44
N ALA A 124 -8.79 -10.18 3.29
CA ALA A 124 -8.38 -9.43 2.09
C ALA A 124 -8.67 -10.23 0.81
N THR A 125 -8.44 -9.65 -0.37
CA THR A 125 -8.59 -10.43 -1.61
C THR A 125 -7.67 -11.65 -1.66
N PRO A 126 -8.04 -12.71 -2.42
CA PRO A 126 -7.20 -13.89 -2.61
C PRO A 126 -5.77 -13.57 -3.12
N ASN A 127 -5.60 -12.46 -3.83
CA ASN A 127 -4.32 -12.04 -4.39
C ASN A 127 -3.53 -11.07 -3.50
N HIS A 128 -4.11 -10.58 -2.40
CA HIS A 128 -3.37 -9.78 -1.42
C HIS A 128 -2.21 -10.59 -0.85
N ARG A 129 -1.10 -9.93 -0.54
CA ARG A 129 0.08 -10.58 0.03
C ARG A 129 0.19 -10.31 1.53
N VAL A 130 0.72 -11.29 2.24
CA VAL A 130 1.18 -11.18 3.62
C VAL A 130 2.67 -11.47 3.67
N GLN A 131 3.34 -10.92 4.67
CA GLN A 131 4.73 -11.25 4.95
C GLN A 131 4.77 -12.53 5.80
N THR A 132 5.52 -13.53 5.31
CA THR A 132 5.77 -14.78 6.03
C THR A 132 7.26 -14.91 6.38
N ASN A 133 7.61 -15.91 7.18
CA ASN A 133 9.00 -16.28 7.43
C ASN A 133 9.76 -16.77 6.18
N ARG A 134 9.06 -17.03 5.07
CA ARG A 134 9.63 -17.44 3.78
C ARG A 134 9.45 -16.36 2.70
N GLY A 135 9.16 -15.12 3.11
CA GLY A 135 8.91 -14.00 2.19
C GLY A 135 7.43 -13.70 1.97
N LYS A 136 7.13 -12.90 0.95
CA LYS A 136 5.76 -12.46 0.65
C LYS A 136 4.95 -13.60 0.00
N LYS A 137 3.77 -13.92 0.55
CA LYS A 137 2.89 -14.97 0.02
C LYS A 137 1.47 -14.44 -0.18
N ARG A 138 0.80 -14.86 -1.26
CA ARG A 138 -0.60 -14.49 -1.51
C ARG A 138 -1.52 -15.23 -0.54
N LEU A 139 -2.62 -14.60 -0.12
CA LEU A 139 -3.63 -15.22 0.76
C LEU A 139 -4.11 -16.59 0.22
N LYS A 140 -4.46 -16.67 -1.06
CA LYS A 140 -4.91 -17.93 -1.70
C LYS A 140 -3.85 -19.03 -1.81
N LYS A 141 -2.60 -18.71 -1.48
CA LYS A 141 -1.49 -19.67 -1.47
C LYS A 141 -1.05 -20.01 -0.05
N LEU A 142 -1.66 -19.41 0.97
CA LEU A 142 -1.43 -19.77 2.35
C LEU A 142 -1.90 -21.21 2.62
N SER A 143 -1.21 -21.85 3.54
CA SER A 143 -1.38 -23.22 3.97
C SER A 143 -1.19 -23.27 5.47
N LYS A 144 -1.67 -24.33 6.13
CA LYS A 144 -1.56 -24.50 7.58
C LYS A 144 -0.12 -24.49 8.11
N ASN A 145 0.89 -24.59 7.26
CA ASN A 145 2.30 -24.59 7.64
C ASN A 145 2.97 -23.21 7.52
N ASP A 146 2.28 -22.21 6.98
CA ASP A 146 2.82 -20.87 6.88
C ASP A 146 2.76 -20.14 8.23
N ILE A 147 3.79 -19.33 8.49
CA ILE A 147 3.93 -18.48 9.67
C ILE A 147 3.89 -17.03 9.21
N LEU A 148 2.99 -16.25 9.82
CA LEU A 148 2.83 -14.82 9.66
C LEU A 148 3.29 -14.11 10.93
N TYR A 149 3.45 -12.79 10.83
CA TYR A 149 3.88 -11.94 11.92
C TYR A 149 2.72 -11.09 12.43
N HIS A 150 2.49 -11.16 13.74
CA HIS A 150 1.50 -10.36 14.46
C HIS A 150 2.21 -9.39 15.41
N TYR A 151 1.85 -8.12 15.32
CA TYR A 151 2.31 -7.07 16.19
C TYR A 151 1.38 -6.94 17.40
N GLU A 152 1.91 -6.85 18.61
CA GLU A 152 1.12 -6.58 19.81
C GLU A 152 1.27 -5.09 20.20
N PRO A 153 0.26 -4.23 19.98
CA PRO A 153 0.38 -2.80 20.27
C PRO A 153 0.73 -2.48 21.73
N ALA A 154 0.25 -3.28 22.68
CA ALA A 154 0.49 -3.05 24.10
C ALA A 154 1.98 -3.21 24.49
N THR A 155 2.72 -4.07 23.79
CA THR A 155 4.12 -4.40 24.12
C THR A 155 5.11 -3.96 23.06
N GLY A 156 4.63 -3.64 21.85
CA GLY A 156 5.47 -3.40 20.68
C GLY A 156 6.12 -4.66 20.10
N ILE A 157 5.83 -5.84 20.64
CA ILE A 157 6.47 -7.11 20.26
C ILE A 157 5.85 -7.66 18.98
N VAL A 158 6.71 -8.20 18.10
CA VAL A 158 6.29 -8.96 16.92
C VAL A 158 6.42 -10.44 17.21
N SER A 159 5.30 -11.16 17.18
CA SER A 159 5.20 -12.59 17.48
C SER A 159 4.88 -13.41 16.22
N SER A 160 5.19 -14.70 16.27
CA SER A 160 4.96 -15.63 15.15
C SER A 160 3.62 -16.36 15.30
N TRP A 161 2.82 -16.35 14.24
CA TRP A 161 1.48 -16.94 14.22
C TRP A 161 1.32 -17.87 13.01
N LYS A 162 0.84 -19.08 13.25
CA LYS A 162 0.61 -20.12 12.24
C LYS A 162 -0.78 -20.00 11.65
N VAL A 163 -0.92 -20.25 10.35
CA VAL A 163 -2.25 -20.33 9.71
C VAL A 163 -3.03 -21.53 10.28
N GLY A 164 -4.18 -21.26 10.89
CA GLY A 164 -5.11 -22.27 11.39
C GLY A 164 -6.11 -22.71 10.32
N ALA A 165 -6.78 -21.74 9.70
CA ALA A 165 -7.79 -21.97 8.67
C ALA A 165 -7.78 -20.86 7.61
N VAL A 166 -8.20 -21.21 6.39
CA VAL A 166 -8.41 -20.28 5.28
C VAL A 166 -9.81 -20.53 4.76
N LYS A 167 -10.64 -19.48 4.74
CA LYS A 167 -11.99 -19.48 4.19
C LYS A 167 -12.03 -18.59 2.97
N GLU A 168 -12.02 -19.21 1.80
CA GLU A 168 -12.25 -18.52 0.54
C GLU A 168 -13.72 -18.06 0.43
N ASN A 169 -13.98 -17.04 -0.40
CA ASN A 169 -15.31 -16.48 -0.61
C ASN A 169 -16.05 -16.11 0.70
N ALA A 170 -15.31 -15.54 1.66
CA ALA A 170 -15.83 -15.24 2.99
C ALA A 170 -16.99 -14.24 2.95
N ARG A 171 -16.84 -13.18 2.14
CA ARG A 171 -17.88 -12.17 1.85
C ARG A 171 -17.51 -11.28 0.67
N PHE A 172 -18.49 -10.57 0.12
CA PHE A 172 -18.28 -9.44 -0.79
C PHE A 172 -18.37 -8.11 -0.04
N VAL A 173 -17.81 -7.06 -0.62
CA VAL A 173 -17.86 -5.69 -0.07
C VAL A 173 -18.27 -4.71 -1.15
N SER A 174 -18.98 -3.64 -0.76
CA SER A 174 -19.43 -2.58 -1.67
C SER A 174 -18.31 -1.59 -2.01
N LYS A 175 -17.32 -1.46 -1.13
CA LYS A 175 -16.18 -0.57 -1.25
C LYS A 175 -14.93 -1.25 -0.68
N ALA A 176 -13.79 -1.04 -1.33
CA ALA A 176 -12.53 -1.64 -0.92
C ALA A 176 -11.35 -0.72 -1.17
N TYR A 177 -10.27 -0.96 -0.44
CA TYR A 177 -9.13 -0.07 -0.36
C TYR A 177 -7.80 -0.84 -0.37
N ASN A 178 -6.76 -0.21 -0.89
CA ASN A 178 -5.38 -0.68 -0.81
C ASN A 178 -4.45 0.50 -0.56
N LEU A 179 -3.42 0.29 0.25
CA LEU A 179 -2.40 1.30 0.49
C LEU A 179 -1.11 0.91 -0.22
N GLU A 180 -0.45 1.89 -0.82
CA GLU A 180 0.98 1.80 -1.12
C GLU A 180 1.75 2.70 -0.14
N THR A 181 2.81 2.15 0.43
CA THR A 181 3.67 2.71 1.47
C THR A 181 5.13 2.62 1.03
N GLU A 182 5.97 3.50 1.55
CA GLU A 182 7.42 3.54 1.22
C GLU A 182 8.11 2.20 1.39
N ASP A 183 7.84 1.48 2.48
CA ASP A 183 8.49 0.20 2.77
C ASP A 183 7.81 -1.01 2.10
N GLY A 184 6.75 -0.80 1.32
CA GLY A 184 6.05 -1.89 0.64
C GLY A 184 5.25 -2.82 1.59
N THR A 185 5.16 -2.48 2.88
CA THR A 185 4.56 -3.28 3.96
C THR A 185 3.91 -2.37 5.00
N TYR A 186 2.90 -2.87 5.70
CA TYR A 186 2.22 -2.20 6.81
C TYR A 186 1.40 -3.21 7.61
N LEU A 187 0.76 -2.77 8.70
CA LEU A 187 -0.06 -3.63 9.56
C LEU A 187 -1.56 -3.45 9.30
N VAL A 188 -2.26 -4.55 9.06
CA VAL A 188 -3.75 -4.64 9.04
C VAL A 188 -4.18 -5.72 9.99
N ASP A 189 -5.14 -5.45 10.89
CA ASP A 189 -5.46 -6.34 12.02
C ASP A 189 -4.19 -6.75 12.78
N ASN A 190 -3.24 -5.81 12.91
CA ASN A 190 -1.89 -6.05 13.44
C ASN A 190 -1.07 -7.15 12.74
N VAL A 191 -1.51 -7.67 11.60
CA VAL A 191 -0.76 -8.61 10.77
C VAL A 191 0.05 -7.86 9.72
N MET A 192 1.30 -8.26 9.52
CA MET A 192 2.14 -7.65 8.50
C MET A 192 1.72 -8.07 7.08
N VAL A 193 1.11 -7.13 6.37
CA VAL A 193 0.69 -7.27 4.97
C VAL A 193 1.72 -6.64 4.04
N ALA A 194 1.68 -7.05 2.77
CA ALA A 194 2.58 -6.55 1.75
C ALA A 194 1.82 -6.18 0.48
N GLN A 195 2.33 -5.18 -0.23
CA GLN A 195 1.95 -4.88 -1.60
C GLN A 195 2.43 -6.02 -2.51
#